data_AF-A0A3N9NW94-F1
#
_entry.id   AF-A0A3N9NW94-F1
#
_cell.length_a   1.000
_cell.length_b   1.000
_cell.length_c   1.000
_cell.angle_alpha   90.00
_cell.angle_beta   90.00
_cell.angle_gamma   90.00
#
_symmetry.space_group_name_H-M   'P 1'
#
loop_
_entity.id
_entity.type
_entity.pdbx_description
1 polymer ?
#
loop_
_entity_poly.entity_id
_entity_poly.type
_entity_poly.pdbx_seq_one_letter_code
_entity_poly.pdbx_strand_id
1 'polypeptide(L)'
;MNRFSSLLNSINDRLEIAQPIKSRILLEIAADLQDAHDFYLGQGHTEEEATRLTQERFLLDDAAIAELAAVHQPLVKKILDRFSLQVQSRWQRIILLLTLLTIAAVSGRVMMTSEFLADASPFVWPVWGTAIAGLLLFLYKFYQLYLIKNHTIRTLRKGVHSLALLGLLSLLFGLSGYFYELLVFGMQLVLPGGSLITVVCTVTDSAEKIIDIHNCYVRTSTVMMASLFVAMLIGLLWYALMNKIAQIEMAEAKSILLT
;
A
#
# COMPACT_ATOMS: atom_id res chain seq x y z
N MET A 1 -22.44 26.14 -12.62
CA MET A 1 -20.98 26.34 -12.49
C MET A 1 -20.24 26.61 -13.81
N ASN A 2 -20.88 26.58 -14.99
CA ASN A 2 -20.17 26.85 -16.26
C ASN A 2 -19.61 28.27 -16.42
N ARG A 3 -20.13 29.25 -15.67
CA ARG A 3 -19.78 30.69 -15.79
C ARG A 3 -18.31 31.01 -15.55
N PHE A 4 -17.61 30.27 -14.68
CA PHE A 4 -16.18 30.48 -14.40
C PHE A 4 -15.28 29.41 -15.04
N SER A 5 -15.83 28.55 -15.90
CA SER A 5 -15.08 27.41 -16.46
C SER A 5 -13.86 27.83 -17.27
N SER A 6 -13.94 28.91 -18.05
CA SER A 6 -12.80 29.42 -18.83
C SER A 6 -11.64 29.89 -17.93
N LEU A 7 -11.96 30.62 -16.86
CA LEU A 7 -10.97 31.10 -15.88
C LEU A 7 -10.37 29.95 -15.08
N LEU A 8 -11.18 28.99 -14.63
CA LEU A 8 -10.68 27.82 -13.91
C LEU A 8 -9.80 26.93 -14.80
N ASN A 9 -10.12 26.80 -16.09
CA ASN A 9 -9.27 26.09 -17.05
C ASN A 9 -7.94 26.80 -17.27
N SER A 10 -7.94 28.14 -17.40
CA SER A 10 -6.68 28.88 -17.56
C SER A 10 -5.79 28.80 -16.30
N ILE A 11 -6.40 28.86 -15.10
CA ILE A 11 -5.70 28.65 -13.84
C ILE A 11 -5.19 27.20 -13.73
N ASN A 12 -6.00 26.22 -14.13
CA ASN A 12 -5.58 24.83 -14.20
C ASN A 12 -4.34 24.68 -15.09
N ASP A 13 -4.32 25.27 -16.27
CA ASP A 13 -3.19 25.11 -17.18
C ASP A 13 -1.89 25.75 -16.65
N ARG A 14 -2.02 26.83 -15.85
CA ARG A 14 -0.89 27.51 -15.18
C ARG A 14 -0.41 26.83 -13.90
N LEU A 15 -1.27 26.05 -13.23
CA LEU A 15 -0.92 25.32 -12.00
C LEU A 15 -0.03 24.09 -12.30
N GLU A 16 1.28 24.25 -12.11
CA GLU A 16 2.28 23.17 -12.22
C GLU A 16 2.32 22.25 -10.98
N ILE A 17 1.14 21.78 -10.53
CA ILE A 17 1.02 20.89 -9.37
C ILE A 17 0.42 19.57 -9.79
N ALA A 18 0.95 18.47 -9.24
CA ALA A 18 0.38 17.14 -9.43
C ALA A 18 -1.01 17.00 -8.80
N GLN A 19 -1.85 16.19 -9.42
CA GLN A 19 -3.10 15.71 -8.81
C GLN A 19 -2.81 14.83 -7.58
N PRO A 20 -3.66 14.81 -6.53
CA PRO A 20 -5.01 15.42 -6.43
C PRO A 20 -5.03 16.85 -5.87
N ILE A 21 -3.87 17.40 -5.50
CA ILE A 21 -3.77 18.72 -4.84
C ILE A 21 -4.29 19.82 -5.77
N LYS A 22 -3.96 19.72 -7.06
CA LYS A 22 -4.42 20.65 -8.09
C LYS A 22 -5.96 20.76 -8.12
N SER A 23 -6.67 19.63 -8.16
CA SER A 23 -8.14 19.63 -8.12
C SER A 23 -8.69 20.25 -6.83
N ARG A 24 -8.05 20.03 -5.68
CA ARG A 24 -8.47 20.65 -4.42
C ARG A 24 -8.36 22.17 -4.47
N ILE A 25 -7.23 22.70 -4.93
CA ILE A 25 -7.01 24.14 -5.08
C ILE A 25 -8.03 24.74 -6.05
N LEU A 26 -8.31 24.08 -7.17
CA LEU A 26 -9.31 24.56 -8.13
C LEU A 26 -10.73 24.60 -7.54
N LEU A 27 -11.08 23.66 -6.67
CA LEU A 27 -12.37 23.66 -5.98
C LEU A 27 -12.47 24.78 -4.94
N GLU A 28 -11.39 25.05 -4.20
CA GLU A 28 -11.33 26.16 -3.25
C GLU A 28 -11.44 27.51 -3.98
N ILE A 29 -10.70 27.70 -5.08
CA ILE A 29 -10.83 28.90 -5.94
C ILE A 29 -12.26 29.01 -6.51
N ALA A 30 -12.86 27.90 -6.93
CA ALA A 30 -14.23 27.91 -7.45
C ALA A 30 -15.26 28.32 -6.39
N ALA A 31 -15.05 27.91 -5.13
CA ALA A 31 -15.88 28.34 -4.01
C ALA A 31 -15.71 29.85 -3.74
N ASP A 32 -14.47 30.34 -3.69
CA ASP A 32 -14.18 31.76 -3.47
C ASP A 32 -14.74 32.66 -4.59
N LEU A 33 -14.69 32.20 -5.85
CA LEU A 33 -15.31 32.89 -6.98
C LEU A 33 -16.84 32.95 -6.85
N GLN A 34 -17.46 31.87 -6.36
CA GLN A 34 -18.90 31.84 -6.16
C GLN A 34 -19.32 32.79 -5.03
N ASP A 35 -18.59 32.79 -3.91
CA ASP A 35 -18.85 33.68 -2.78
C ASP A 35 -18.70 35.16 -3.17
N ALA A 36 -17.67 35.50 -3.96
CA ALA A 36 -17.46 36.85 -4.46
C ALA A 36 -18.56 37.29 -5.43
N HIS A 37 -19.02 36.40 -6.30
CA HIS A 37 -20.13 36.66 -7.21
C HIS A 37 -21.43 36.93 -6.45
N ASP A 38 -21.76 36.09 -5.47
CA ASP A 38 -22.98 36.22 -4.68
C ASP A 38 -22.94 37.47 -3.81
N PHE A 39 -21.76 37.89 -3.36
CA PHE A 39 -21.54 39.19 -2.73
C PHE A 39 -21.90 40.37 -3.64
N TYR A 40 -21.44 40.38 -4.91
CA TYR A 40 -21.78 41.46 -5.85
C TYR A 40 -23.26 41.47 -6.25
N LEU A 41 -23.88 40.30 -6.40
CA LEU A 41 -25.33 40.21 -6.57
C LEU A 41 -26.08 40.80 -5.37
N GLY A 42 -25.62 40.52 -4.15
CA GLY A 42 -26.19 41.09 -2.92
C GLY A 42 -26.10 42.61 -2.83
N GLN A 43 -25.18 43.24 -3.58
CA GLN A 43 -25.07 44.70 -3.70
C GLN A 43 -25.98 45.30 -4.79
N GLY A 44 -26.75 44.48 -5.49
CA GLY A 44 -27.66 44.92 -6.54
C GLY A 44 -27.04 45.03 -7.93
N HIS A 45 -25.83 44.49 -8.15
CA HIS A 45 -25.26 44.37 -9.50
C HIS A 45 -26.04 43.36 -10.34
N THR A 46 -26.04 43.56 -11.66
CA THR A 46 -26.57 42.57 -12.59
C THR A 46 -25.68 41.32 -12.63
N GLU A 47 -26.21 40.18 -13.06
CA GLU A 47 -25.45 38.91 -13.13
C GLU A 47 -24.19 39.01 -14.01
N GLU A 48 -24.28 39.73 -15.12
CA GLU A 48 -23.15 39.98 -16.02
C GLU A 48 -22.11 40.89 -15.36
N GLU A 49 -22.54 41.95 -14.67
CA GLU A 49 -21.64 42.83 -13.92
C GLU A 49 -20.96 42.12 -12.75
N ALA A 50 -21.70 41.33 -11.98
CA ALA A 50 -21.17 40.55 -10.87
C ALA A 50 -20.14 39.54 -11.35
N THR A 51 -20.40 38.86 -12.48
CA THR A 51 -19.45 37.94 -13.10
C THR A 51 -18.17 38.67 -13.54
N ARG A 52 -18.31 39.82 -14.22
CA ARG A 52 -17.17 40.63 -14.68
C ARG A 52 -16.33 41.14 -13.51
N LEU A 53 -16.96 41.74 -12.50
CA LEU A 53 -16.28 42.26 -11.31
C LEU A 53 -15.57 41.16 -10.51
N THR A 54 -16.19 39.98 -10.43
CA THR A 54 -15.56 38.80 -9.79
C THR A 54 -14.33 38.36 -10.56
N GLN A 55 -14.41 38.25 -11.89
CA GLN A 55 -13.26 37.89 -12.73
C GLN A 55 -12.14 38.92 -12.63
N GLU A 56 -12.46 40.22 -12.70
CA GLU A 56 -11.50 41.32 -12.56
C GLU A 56 -10.79 41.28 -11.20
N ARG A 57 -11.53 40.97 -10.12
CA ARG A 57 -10.96 40.83 -8.78
C ARG A 57 -10.06 39.59 -8.62
N PHE A 58 -10.37 38.51 -9.34
CA PHE A 58 -9.64 37.24 -9.32
C PHE A 58 -8.67 37.07 -10.50
N LEU A 59 -8.26 38.17 -11.14
CA LEU A 59 -7.09 38.16 -12.03
C LEU A 59 -5.83 37.92 -11.18
N LEU A 60 -5.62 36.66 -10.83
CA LEU A 60 -4.45 36.21 -10.09
C LEU A 60 -3.23 36.36 -11.01
N ASP A 61 -2.37 37.27 -10.61
CA ASP A 61 -1.02 37.37 -11.15
C ASP A 61 -0.30 36.01 -10.99
N ASP A 62 0.65 35.70 -11.88
CA ASP A 62 1.44 34.47 -11.82
C ASP A 62 2.09 34.28 -10.44
N ALA A 63 2.50 35.39 -9.82
CA ALA A 63 3.03 35.41 -8.45
C ALA A 63 2.02 34.91 -7.40
N ALA A 64 0.75 35.29 -7.51
CA ALA A 64 -0.30 34.88 -6.57
C ALA A 64 -0.64 33.39 -6.73
N ILE A 65 -0.67 32.88 -7.96
CA ILE A 65 -0.86 31.44 -8.21
C ILE A 65 0.30 30.62 -7.62
N ALA A 66 1.54 31.10 -7.79
CA ALA A 66 2.71 30.46 -7.22
C ALA A 66 2.70 30.47 -5.68
N GLU A 67 2.26 31.56 -5.07
CA GLU A 67 2.13 31.66 -3.62
C GLU A 67 1.03 30.75 -3.07
N LEU A 68 -0.14 30.71 -3.72
CA LEU A 68 -1.24 29.81 -3.37
C LEU A 68 -0.81 28.34 -3.47
N ALA A 69 -0.05 27.99 -4.51
CA ALA A 69 0.58 26.69 -4.65
C ALA A 69 1.53 26.40 -3.49
N ALA A 70 2.35 27.36 -3.09
CA ALA A 70 3.34 27.22 -2.02
C ALA A 70 2.71 27.07 -0.62
N VAL A 71 1.54 27.65 -0.38
CA VAL A 71 0.78 27.49 0.89
C VAL A 71 0.22 26.07 1.00
N HIS A 72 -0.30 25.52 -0.10
CA HIS A 72 -0.93 24.20 -0.12
C HIS A 72 0.05 23.02 -0.20
N GLN A 73 1.35 23.29 -0.35
CA GLN A 73 2.35 22.23 -0.26
C GLN A 73 2.58 21.83 1.20
N PRO A 74 2.36 20.56 1.58
CA PRO A 74 2.66 20.09 2.93
C PRO A 74 4.14 20.31 3.24
N LEU A 75 4.48 20.66 4.49
CA LEU A 75 5.87 20.90 4.92
C LEU A 75 6.82 19.75 4.56
N VAL A 76 6.31 18.52 4.63
CA VAL A 76 7.00 17.30 4.20
C VAL A 76 7.34 17.35 2.71
N LYS A 77 6.44 17.85 1.86
CA LYS A 77 6.68 18.04 0.42
C LYS A 77 7.67 19.17 0.14
N LYS A 78 7.66 20.29 0.88
CA LYS A 78 8.71 21.32 0.74
C LYS A 78 10.12 20.79 1.04
N ILE A 79 10.23 19.87 2.00
CA ILE A 79 11.48 19.19 2.32
C ILE A 79 11.82 18.17 1.23
N LEU A 80 10.83 17.43 0.73
CA LEU A 80 11.02 16.41 -0.31
C LEU A 80 11.29 16.99 -1.70
N ASP A 81 10.70 18.12 -2.08
CA ASP A 81 10.94 18.78 -3.37
C ASP A 81 12.37 19.36 -3.47
N ARG A 82 13.08 19.56 -2.35
CA ARG A 82 14.53 19.85 -2.36
C ARG A 82 15.37 18.65 -2.80
N PHE A 83 14.85 17.44 -2.65
CA PHE A 83 15.41 16.24 -3.26
C PHE A 83 14.71 16.04 -4.60
N SER A 84 15.44 16.15 -5.72
CA SER A 84 14.79 16.06 -7.05
C SER A 84 13.84 14.85 -7.11
N LEU A 85 12.67 15.00 -7.73
CA LEU A 85 11.67 13.91 -7.83
C LEU A 85 12.27 12.60 -8.39
N GLN A 86 13.31 12.71 -9.23
CA GLN A 86 14.13 11.59 -9.69
C GLN A 86 14.99 10.95 -8.58
N VAL A 87 15.60 11.76 -7.73
CA VAL A 87 16.37 11.31 -6.56
C VAL A 87 15.44 10.72 -5.49
N GLN A 88 14.30 11.34 -5.20
CA GLN A 88 13.31 10.83 -4.25
C GLN A 88 12.78 9.45 -4.66
N SER A 89 12.39 9.28 -5.92
CA SER A 89 11.90 7.97 -6.40
C SER A 89 12.99 6.89 -6.39
N ARG A 90 14.26 7.25 -6.63
CA ARG A 90 15.39 6.33 -6.50
C ARG A 90 15.66 5.95 -5.05
N TRP A 91 15.69 6.91 -4.13
CA TRP A 91 15.92 6.64 -2.72
C TRP A 91 14.78 5.87 -2.06
N GLN A 92 13.52 6.18 -2.38
CA GLN A 92 12.38 5.39 -1.91
C GLN A 92 12.51 3.94 -2.36
N ARG A 93 12.90 3.69 -3.62
CA ARG A 93 13.16 2.34 -4.13
C ARG A 93 14.34 1.68 -3.44
N ILE A 94 15.45 2.39 -3.23
CA ILE A 94 16.65 1.87 -2.57
C ILE A 94 16.34 1.52 -1.12
N ILE A 95 15.70 2.42 -0.37
CA ILE A 95 15.31 2.18 1.03
C ILE A 95 14.33 1.03 1.11
N LEU A 96 13.30 1.00 0.27
CA LEU A 96 12.33 -0.11 0.26
C LEU A 96 13.02 -1.44 -0.08
N LEU A 97 13.93 -1.45 -1.05
CA LEU A 97 14.70 -2.63 -1.45
C LEU A 97 15.67 -3.07 -0.34
N LEU A 98 16.32 -2.14 0.35
CA LEU A 98 17.25 -2.41 1.44
C LEU A 98 16.51 -2.89 2.70
N THR A 99 15.35 -2.31 3.01
CA THR A 99 14.45 -2.78 4.07
C THR A 99 13.96 -4.19 3.74
N LEU A 100 13.52 -4.45 2.51
CA LEU A 100 13.13 -5.79 2.06
C LEU A 100 14.27 -6.79 2.17
N LEU A 101 15.48 -6.41 1.75
CA LEU A 101 16.67 -7.26 1.85
C LEU A 101 17.05 -7.54 3.30
N THR A 102 16.99 -6.53 4.17
CA THR A 102 17.27 -6.70 5.60
C THR A 102 16.25 -7.65 6.23
N ILE A 103 14.95 -7.45 5.97
CA ILE A 103 13.91 -8.34 6.51
C ILE A 103 14.11 -9.75 5.94
N ALA A 104 14.34 -9.91 4.64
CA ALA A 104 14.59 -11.21 4.02
C ALA A 104 15.84 -11.91 4.58
N ALA A 105 16.93 -11.17 4.82
CA ALA A 105 18.17 -11.72 5.37
C ALA A 105 18.01 -12.12 6.84
N VAL A 106 17.38 -11.27 7.66
CA VAL A 106 17.15 -11.56 9.08
C VAL A 106 16.14 -12.71 9.23
N SER A 107 15.00 -12.66 8.54
CA SER A 107 14.00 -13.73 8.55
C SER A 107 14.57 -15.03 7.98
N GLY A 108 15.29 -14.97 6.85
CA GLY A 108 15.92 -16.13 6.24
C GLY A 108 16.95 -16.79 7.15
N ARG A 109 17.76 -15.99 7.86
CA ARG A 109 18.72 -16.50 8.84
C ARG A 109 18.02 -17.22 10.00
N VAL A 110 16.95 -16.64 10.54
CA VAL A 110 16.17 -17.26 11.62
C VAL A 110 15.52 -18.57 11.15
N MET A 111 15.02 -18.60 9.92
CA MET A 111 14.38 -19.81 9.36
C MET A 111 15.36 -20.94 9.01
N MET A 112 16.65 -20.63 8.85
CA MET A 112 17.70 -21.62 8.57
C MET A 112 18.34 -22.22 9.82
N THR A 113 17.92 -21.82 11.02
CA THR A 113 18.40 -22.51 12.23
C THR A 113 17.81 -23.93 12.27
N SER A 114 18.63 -24.91 12.63
CA SER A 114 18.23 -26.33 12.65
C SER A 114 17.07 -26.59 13.60
N GLU A 115 16.98 -25.83 14.69
CA GLU A 115 15.89 -25.89 15.67
C GLU A 115 14.56 -25.50 15.02
N PHE A 116 14.55 -24.44 14.20
CA PHE A 116 13.35 -23.98 13.51
C PHE A 116 12.79 -25.05 12.55
N LEU A 117 13.67 -25.71 11.80
CA LEU A 117 13.27 -26.75 10.85
C LEU A 117 12.86 -28.05 11.53
N ALA A 118 13.50 -28.41 12.65
CA ALA A 118 13.17 -29.61 13.41
C ALA A 118 11.80 -29.49 14.11
N ASP A 119 11.46 -28.31 14.60
CA ASP A 119 10.21 -28.04 15.32
C ASP A 119 9.10 -27.41 14.46
N ALA A 120 9.32 -27.27 13.15
CA ALA A 120 8.34 -26.67 12.26
C ALA A 120 7.06 -27.51 12.19
N SER A 121 5.93 -26.87 12.47
CA SER A 121 4.60 -27.46 12.23
C SER A 121 4.47 -27.89 10.76
N PRO A 122 3.76 -29.00 10.45
CA PRO A 122 3.47 -29.41 9.08
C PRO A 122 2.83 -28.31 8.22
N PHE A 123 2.12 -27.36 8.84
CA PHE A 123 1.48 -26.22 8.17
C PHE A 123 2.46 -25.17 7.64
N VAL A 124 3.72 -25.19 8.08
CA VAL A 124 4.78 -24.33 7.55
C VAL A 124 5.05 -24.68 6.07
N TRP A 125 4.98 -25.95 5.68
CA TRP A 125 5.29 -26.38 4.31
C TRP A 125 4.36 -25.78 3.23
N PRO A 126 3.02 -25.79 3.37
CA PRO A 126 2.13 -25.07 2.47
C PRO A 126 2.43 -23.57 2.37
N VAL A 127 2.78 -22.92 3.49
CA VAL A 127 3.14 -21.49 3.52
C VAL A 127 4.37 -21.25 2.64
N TRP A 128 5.44 -22.05 2.79
CA TRP A 128 6.61 -21.99 1.91
C TRP A 128 6.26 -22.27 0.45
N GLY A 129 5.37 -23.23 0.19
CA GLY A 129 4.87 -23.51 -1.16
C GLY A 129 4.26 -22.27 -1.81
N THR A 130 3.42 -21.53 -1.07
CA THR A 130 2.86 -20.27 -1.57
C THR A 130 3.92 -19.18 -1.79
N ALA A 131 4.94 -19.12 -0.94
CA ALA A 131 6.06 -18.19 -1.10
C ALA A 131 6.84 -18.44 -2.39
N ILE A 132 7.21 -19.70 -2.65
CA ILE A 132 7.94 -20.10 -3.85
C ILE A 132 7.09 -19.86 -5.10
N ALA A 133 5.82 -20.26 -5.08
CA ALA A 133 4.89 -20.02 -6.19
C ALA A 133 4.72 -18.52 -6.48
N GLY A 134 4.58 -17.70 -5.42
CA GLY A 134 4.50 -16.25 -5.53
C GLY A 134 5.75 -15.64 -6.14
N LEU A 135 6.94 -16.09 -5.72
CA LEU A 135 8.21 -15.63 -6.27
C LEU A 135 8.37 -15.99 -7.75
N LEU A 136 8.06 -17.23 -8.14
CA LEU A 136 8.13 -17.68 -9.54
C LEU A 136 7.17 -16.89 -10.43
N LEU A 137 5.92 -16.68 -9.98
CA LEU A 137 4.95 -15.86 -10.71
C LEU A 137 5.40 -14.41 -10.83
N PHE A 138 5.99 -13.85 -9.76
CA PHE A 138 6.55 -12.51 -9.79
C PHE A 138 7.68 -12.42 -10.81
N LEU A 139 8.66 -13.34 -10.79
CA LEU A 139 9.78 -13.34 -11.73
C LEU A 139 9.31 -13.49 -13.18
N TYR A 140 8.36 -14.40 -13.43
CA TYR A 140 7.74 -14.57 -14.74
C TYR A 140 7.09 -13.26 -15.23
N LYS A 141 6.32 -12.60 -14.36
CA LYS A 141 5.65 -11.33 -14.70
C LYS A 141 6.61 -10.16 -14.84
N PHE A 142 7.62 -10.11 -14.00
CA PHE A 142 8.69 -9.12 -14.07
C PHE A 142 9.44 -9.25 -15.39
N TYR A 143 9.81 -10.47 -15.78
CA TYR A 143 10.44 -10.77 -17.07
C TYR A 143 9.55 -10.34 -18.24
N GLN A 144 8.26 -10.72 -18.22
CA GLN A 144 7.30 -10.34 -19.24
C GLN A 144 7.19 -8.81 -19.40
N LEU A 145 7.20 -8.07 -18.30
CA LEU A 145 6.98 -6.63 -18.28
C LEU A 145 8.26 -5.83 -18.62
N TYR A 146 9.44 -6.29 -18.19
CA TYR A 146 10.70 -5.55 -18.41
C TYR A 146 11.47 -5.97 -19.67
N LEU A 147 11.48 -7.26 -20.01
CA LEU A 147 12.30 -7.78 -21.11
C LEU A 147 11.53 -7.86 -22.42
N ILE A 148 10.33 -8.43 -22.41
CA ILE A 148 9.61 -8.72 -23.66
C ILE A 148 8.95 -7.46 -24.25
N LYS A 149 8.70 -6.40 -23.44
CA LYS A 149 8.06 -5.15 -23.91
C LYS A 149 6.78 -5.38 -24.74
N ASN A 150 6.02 -6.44 -24.45
CA ASN A 150 4.71 -6.66 -25.07
C ASN A 150 3.66 -5.85 -24.31
N HIS A 151 3.20 -4.75 -24.90
CA HIS A 151 2.36 -3.72 -24.26
C HIS A 151 0.84 -3.95 -24.45
N THR A 152 0.39 -5.18 -24.72
CA THR A 152 -1.05 -5.45 -24.74
C THR A 152 -1.63 -5.36 -23.32
N ILE A 153 -2.25 -4.21 -22.99
CA ILE A 153 -2.82 -3.86 -21.66
C ILE A 153 -3.56 -5.04 -21.02
N ARG A 154 -4.45 -5.70 -21.78
CA ARG A 154 -5.28 -6.81 -21.28
C ARG A 154 -4.47 -8.01 -20.79
N THR A 155 -3.33 -8.29 -21.41
CA THR A 155 -2.42 -9.38 -21.02
C THR A 155 -1.55 -9.02 -19.83
N LEU A 156 -1.26 -7.73 -19.64
CA LEU A 156 -0.44 -7.21 -18.54
C LEU A 156 -1.10 -7.45 -17.19
N ARG A 157 -2.41 -7.17 -17.09
CA ARG A 157 -3.19 -7.32 -15.85
C ARG A 157 -3.51 -8.78 -15.49
N LYS A 158 -3.56 -9.67 -16.49
CA LYS A 158 -3.89 -11.09 -16.30
C LYS A 158 -2.78 -11.80 -15.53
N GLY A 159 -3.10 -12.38 -14.38
CA GLY A 159 -2.15 -13.10 -13.52
C GLY A 159 -1.40 -12.25 -12.50
N VAL A 160 -1.68 -10.94 -12.41
CA VAL A 160 -1.18 -10.13 -11.27
C VAL A 160 -2.03 -10.39 -10.04
N HIS A 161 -3.35 -10.50 -10.21
CA HIS A 161 -4.29 -10.81 -9.12
C HIS A 161 -4.03 -12.18 -8.46
N SER A 162 -3.43 -13.15 -9.18
CA SER A 162 -3.05 -14.43 -8.57
C SER A 162 -1.96 -14.29 -7.52
N LEU A 163 -1.10 -13.25 -7.57
CA LEU A 163 -0.16 -12.97 -6.49
C LEU A 163 -0.91 -12.56 -5.21
N ALA A 164 -1.88 -11.64 -5.31
CA ALA A 164 -2.70 -11.26 -4.15
C ALA A 164 -3.45 -12.47 -3.56
N LEU A 165 -3.97 -13.35 -4.42
CA LEU A 165 -4.62 -14.59 -4.00
C LEU A 165 -3.66 -15.55 -3.29
N LEU A 166 -2.42 -15.69 -3.76
CA LEU A 166 -1.39 -16.48 -3.06
C LEU A 166 -1.02 -15.89 -1.69
N GLY A 167 -0.95 -14.57 -1.58
CA GLY A 167 -0.75 -13.90 -0.29
C GLY A 167 -1.89 -14.19 0.69
N LEU A 168 -3.14 -14.16 0.21
CA LEU A 168 -4.31 -14.53 1.02
C LEU A 168 -4.29 -16.02 1.41
N LEU A 169 -3.96 -16.92 0.49
CA LEU A 169 -3.83 -18.35 0.79
C LEU A 169 -2.75 -18.63 1.84
N SER A 170 -1.61 -17.92 1.79
CA SER A 170 -0.57 -18.00 2.82
C SER A 170 -1.14 -17.68 4.20
N LEU A 171 -1.90 -16.58 4.33
CA LEU A 171 -2.55 -16.21 5.61
C LEU A 171 -3.53 -17.27 6.09
N LEU A 172 -4.34 -17.82 5.18
CA LEU A 172 -5.28 -18.87 5.51
C LEU A 172 -4.57 -20.12 6.03
N PHE A 173 -3.49 -20.56 5.39
CA PHE A 173 -2.69 -21.69 5.89
C PHE A 173 -2.07 -21.39 7.26
N GLY A 174 -1.59 -20.17 7.47
CA GLY A 174 -1.06 -19.75 8.77
C GLY A 174 -2.11 -19.76 9.88
N LEU A 175 -3.31 -19.23 9.60
CA LEU A 175 -4.45 -19.25 10.52
C LEU A 175 -4.88 -20.68 10.82
N SER A 176 -5.04 -21.51 9.79
CA SER A 176 -5.41 -22.92 9.97
C SER A 176 -4.38 -23.68 10.81
N GLY A 177 -3.08 -23.48 10.56
CA GLY A 177 -2.01 -24.11 11.34
C GLY A 177 -1.99 -23.63 12.79
N TYR A 178 -2.19 -22.32 13.02
CA TYR A 178 -2.30 -21.76 14.37
C TYR A 178 -3.43 -22.41 15.18
N PHE A 179 -4.64 -22.48 14.61
CA PHE A 179 -5.78 -23.11 15.29
C PHE A 179 -5.62 -24.63 15.44
N TYR A 180 -5.00 -25.30 14.47
CA TYR A 180 -4.73 -26.73 14.55
C TYR A 180 -3.81 -27.08 15.72
N GLU A 181 -2.67 -26.38 15.85
CA GLU A 181 -1.71 -26.63 16.94
C GLU A 181 -2.34 -26.35 18.31
N LEU A 182 -3.12 -25.27 18.44
CA LEU A 182 -3.87 -24.98 19.67
C LEU A 182 -4.90 -26.06 20.00
N LEU A 183 -5.59 -26.59 18.98
CA LEU A 183 -6.59 -27.64 19.16
C LEU A 183 -5.93 -28.95 19.57
N VAL A 184 -4.83 -29.35 18.92
CA VAL A 184 -4.06 -30.56 19.27
C VAL A 184 -3.53 -30.46 20.71
N PHE A 185 -2.94 -29.32 21.06
CA PHE A 185 -2.47 -29.06 22.43
C PHE A 185 -3.62 -29.11 23.45
N GLY A 186 -4.74 -28.44 23.14
CA GLY A 186 -5.92 -28.45 23.99
C GLY A 186 -6.50 -29.85 24.20
N MET A 187 -6.59 -30.67 23.14
CA MET A 187 -7.04 -32.06 23.25
C MET A 187 -6.10 -32.90 24.12
N GLN A 188 -4.78 -32.77 23.94
CA GLN A 188 -3.80 -33.51 24.73
C GLN A 188 -3.83 -33.11 26.21
N LEU A 189 -4.12 -31.85 26.52
CA LEU A 189 -4.16 -31.35 27.90
C LEU A 189 -5.49 -31.63 28.61
N VAL A 190 -6.63 -31.50 27.92
CA VAL A 190 -7.98 -31.54 28.51
C VAL A 190 -8.56 -32.96 28.56
N LEU A 191 -8.34 -33.79 27.53
CA LEU A 191 -8.89 -35.16 27.48
C LEU A 191 -8.45 -36.10 28.62
N PRO A 192 -7.22 -36.03 29.18
CA PRO A 192 -6.86 -36.86 30.33
C PRO A 192 -7.51 -36.42 31.66
N GLY A 193 -8.55 -35.58 31.64
CA GLY A 193 -9.33 -35.20 32.83
C GLY A 193 -8.77 -34.02 33.62
N GLY A 194 -7.73 -33.36 33.10
CA GLY A 194 -7.18 -32.14 33.67
C GLY A 194 -8.01 -30.92 33.29
N SER A 195 -8.59 -30.22 34.27
CA SER A 195 -9.06 -28.86 34.04
C SER A 195 -7.83 -27.96 33.82
N LEU A 196 -7.94 -26.99 32.89
CA LEU A 196 -6.88 -26.03 32.60
C LEU A 196 -6.46 -25.25 33.86
N ILE A 197 -7.41 -25.04 34.77
CA ILE A 197 -7.17 -24.44 36.10
C ILE A 197 -6.31 -25.36 36.95
N THR A 198 -6.56 -26.67 36.94
CA THR A 198 -5.76 -27.64 37.70
C THR A 198 -4.31 -27.64 37.22
N VAL A 199 -4.08 -27.58 35.90
CA VAL A 199 -2.74 -27.52 35.31
C VAL A 199 -1.96 -26.26 35.73
N VAL A 200 -2.64 -25.10 35.77
CA VAL A 200 -1.99 -23.83 36.16
C VAL A 200 -1.77 -23.75 37.68
N CYS A 201 -2.64 -24.37 38.49
CA CYS A 201 -2.61 -24.22 39.95
C CYS A 201 -1.81 -25.28 40.71
N THR A 202 -1.53 -26.48 40.14
CA THR A 202 -0.74 -27.51 40.84
C THR A 202 0.74 -27.42 40.48
N VAL A 203 1.55 -26.91 41.42
CA VAL A 203 2.95 -26.47 41.22
C VAL A 203 3.95 -27.62 41.01
N THR A 204 3.64 -28.86 41.37
CA THR A 204 4.63 -29.97 41.38
C THR A 204 4.73 -30.77 40.06
N ASP A 205 3.64 -30.89 39.29
CA ASP A 205 3.65 -31.44 37.92
C ASP A 205 3.84 -30.36 36.85
N SER A 206 4.25 -29.15 37.26
CA SER A 206 4.15 -27.94 36.45
C SER A 206 5.31 -27.71 35.48
N ALA A 207 6.53 -28.17 35.80
CA ALA A 207 7.72 -27.80 35.02
C ALA A 207 7.68 -28.34 33.58
N GLU A 208 7.38 -29.64 33.40
CA GLU A 208 7.24 -30.25 32.06
C GLU A 208 6.07 -29.63 31.29
N LYS A 209 4.92 -29.42 31.95
CA LYS A 209 3.75 -28.80 31.32
C LYS A 209 4.00 -27.34 30.91
N ILE A 210 4.80 -26.59 31.67
CA ILE A 210 5.21 -25.23 31.31
C ILE A 210 6.08 -25.26 30.05
N ILE A 211 6.99 -26.22 29.94
CA ILE A 211 7.82 -26.42 28.73
C ILE A 211 6.92 -26.76 27.53
N ASP A 212 5.92 -27.64 27.69
CA ASP A 212 4.99 -27.98 26.62
C ASP A 212 4.12 -26.80 26.16
N ILE A 213 3.62 -26.01 27.12
CA ILE A 213 2.89 -24.77 26.84
C ILE A 213 3.79 -23.81 26.06
N HIS A 214 5.02 -23.60 26.52
CA HIS A 214 5.99 -22.74 25.84
C HIS A 214 6.26 -23.23 24.41
N ASN A 215 6.50 -24.53 24.22
CA ASN A 215 6.73 -25.12 22.91
C ASN A 215 5.51 -24.98 21.99
N CYS A 216 4.29 -25.13 22.51
CA CYS A 216 3.07 -24.86 21.75
C CYS A 216 2.99 -23.39 21.31
N TYR A 217 3.30 -22.43 22.19
CA TYR A 217 3.34 -21.01 21.84
C TYR A 217 4.42 -20.69 20.80
N VAL A 218 5.60 -21.29 20.92
CA VAL A 218 6.69 -21.12 19.94
C VAL A 218 6.26 -21.69 18.57
N ARG A 219 5.66 -22.88 18.52
CA ARG A 219 5.19 -23.48 17.26
C ARG A 219 4.05 -22.69 16.60
N THR A 220 3.04 -22.29 17.38
CA THR A 220 1.90 -21.50 16.88
C THR A 220 2.33 -20.11 16.39
N SER A 221 3.17 -19.41 17.16
CA SER A 221 3.71 -18.10 16.77
C SER A 221 4.60 -18.21 15.53
N THR A 222 5.41 -19.26 15.41
CA THR A 222 6.26 -19.53 14.25
C THR A 222 5.45 -19.65 12.95
N VAL A 223 4.38 -20.45 12.96
CA VAL A 223 3.51 -20.62 11.78
C VAL A 223 2.87 -19.29 11.37
N MET A 224 2.37 -18.53 12.34
CA MET A 224 1.74 -17.23 12.09
C MET A 224 2.74 -16.18 11.58
N MET A 225 3.94 -16.12 12.18
CA MET A 225 4.99 -15.21 11.73
C MET A 225 5.44 -15.53 10.30
N ALA A 226 5.62 -16.81 9.98
CA ALA A 226 5.97 -17.24 8.63
C ALA A 226 4.90 -16.84 7.62
N SER A 227 3.62 -17.08 7.93
CA SER A 227 2.51 -16.77 7.02
C SER A 227 2.33 -15.26 6.78
N LEU A 228 2.43 -14.46 7.84
CA LEU A 228 2.37 -13.00 7.77
C LEU A 228 3.54 -12.44 6.97
N PHE A 229 4.75 -12.96 7.19
CA PHE A 229 5.93 -12.54 6.46
C PHE A 229 5.81 -12.83 4.96
N VAL A 230 5.40 -14.05 4.61
CA VAL A 230 5.17 -14.45 3.21
C VAL A 230 4.06 -13.61 2.57
N ALA A 231 2.94 -13.40 3.27
CA ALA A 231 1.84 -12.59 2.76
C ALA A 231 2.24 -11.13 2.53
N MET A 232 3.01 -10.54 3.44
CA MET A 232 3.55 -9.20 3.31
C MET A 232 4.51 -9.10 2.12
N LEU A 233 5.42 -10.06 1.97
CA LEU A 233 6.35 -10.12 0.84
C LEU A 233 5.60 -10.21 -0.49
N ILE A 234 4.66 -11.15 -0.61
CA ILE A 234 3.84 -11.30 -1.83
C ILE A 234 3.01 -10.03 -2.11
N GLY A 235 2.46 -9.40 -1.06
CA GLY A 235 1.73 -8.14 -1.17
C GLY A 235 2.60 -6.99 -1.71
N LEU A 236 3.84 -6.89 -1.25
CA LEU A 236 4.81 -5.90 -1.75
C LEU A 236 5.19 -6.15 -3.21
N LEU A 237 5.43 -7.41 -3.58
CA LEU A 237 5.69 -7.81 -4.97
C LEU A 237 4.51 -7.49 -5.89
N TRP A 238 3.29 -7.79 -5.44
CA TRP A 238 2.05 -7.44 -6.14
C TRP A 238 1.90 -5.93 -6.33
N TYR A 239 2.09 -5.15 -5.26
CA TYR A 239 2.01 -3.69 -5.31
C TYR A 239 3.03 -3.09 -6.29
N ALA A 240 4.27 -3.59 -6.28
CA ALA A 240 5.32 -3.14 -7.19
C ALA A 240 4.95 -3.37 -8.67
N LEU A 241 4.40 -4.55 -8.99
CA LEU A 241 3.92 -4.85 -10.35
C LEU A 241 2.72 -3.98 -10.73
N MET A 242 1.74 -3.82 -9.85
CA MET A 242 0.55 -3.01 -10.11
C MET A 242 0.88 -1.54 -10.36
N ASN A 243 1.77 -0.96 -9.55
CA ASN A 243 2.21 0.43 -9.75
C ASN A 243 2.91 0.59 -11.11
N LYS A 244 3.71 -0.40 -11.52
CA LYS A 244 4.38 -0.36 -12.81
C LYS A 244 3.40 -0.49 -13.99
N ILE A 245 2.39 -1.36 -13.87
CA ILE A 245 1.33 -1.50 -14.86
C ILE A 245 0.55 -0.19 -14.99
N ALA A 246 0.16 0.43 -13.89
CA ALA A 246 -0.55 1.71 -13.89
C ALA A 246 0.27 2.83 -14.58
N GLN A 247 1.58 2.87 -14.38
CA GLN A 247 2.45 3.83 -15.08
C GLN A 247 2.47 3.62 -16.60
N ILE A 248 2.45 2.35 -17.05
CA ILE A 248 2.41 2.02 -18.48
C ILE A 248 1.05 2.42 -19.06
N GLU A 249 -0.05 2.09 -18.37
CA GLU A 249 -1.41 2.47 -18.79
C GLU A 249 -1.57 3.99 -18.91
N MET A 250 -1.01 4.77 -17.98
CA MET A 250 -1.01 6.24 -18.05
C MET A 250 -0.17 6.78 -19.22
N ALA A 251 0.99 6.17 -19.49
CA ALA A 251 1.84 6.57 -20.61
C ALA A 251 1.15 6.31 -21.96
N GLU A 252 0.47 5.17 -22.11
CA GLU A 252 -0.30 4.83 -23.30
C GLU A 252 -1.52 5.75 -23.46
N ALA A 253 -2.29 5.99 -22.40
CA ALA A 253 -3.42 6.91 -22.44
C ALA A 253 -3.00 8.33 -22.88
N LYS A 254 -1.85 8.81 -22.42
CA LYS A 254 -1.29 10.10 -22.86
C LYS A 254 -0.93 10.10 -24.35
N SER A 255 -0.43 8.99 -24.89
CA SER A 255 -0.09 8.90 -26.32
C SER A 255 -1.31 8.95 -27.23
N ILE A 256 -2.43 8.35 -26.80
CA ILE A 256 -3.70 8.34 -27.57
C ILE A 256 -4.35 9.72 -27.59
N LEU A 257 -4.22 10.52 -26.52
CA LEU A 257 -4.79 11.87 -26.47
C LEU A 257 -4.05 12.90 -27.33
N LEU A 258 -2.82 12.58 -27.76
CA LEU A 258 -1.99 13.46 -28.59
C LEU A 258 -2.08 13.14 -30.10
N THR A 259 -2.74 12.04 -30.46
CA THR A 259 -3.03 11.63 -31.85
C THR A 259 -4.46 11.97 -32.21
#